data_AF-A0A7V0W8E3-F1
#
_entry.id   AF-A0A7V0W8E3-F1
#
_cell.length_a   1.000
_cell.length_b   1.000
_cell.length_c   1.000
_cell.angle_alpha   90.00
_cell.angle_beta   90.00
_cell.angle_gamma   90.00
#
_symmetry.space_group_name_H-M   'P 1'
#
loop_
_entity.id
_entity.type
_entity.pdbx_description
1 polymer ?
#
loop_
_entity_poly.entity_id
_entity_poly.type
_entity_poly.pdbx_seq_one_letter_code
_entity_poly.pdbx_strand_id
1 'polypeptide(L)'
;MFHNESDGERKAKDIAEWLGNAKVHKMHGRPIGIDQAITKGLKIEKLEDNQDLQEAVLSVFHATIVTFQVTDCVKMVENHNGRGVYSQIQIQAVPIPVRGASG
;
A
#
# COMPACT_ATOMS: atom_id res chain seq x y z
N MET A 1 -2.73 -18.00 -10.26
CA MET A 1 -1.84 -18.76 -9.35
C MET A 1 -1.98 -20.29 -9.48
N PHE A 2 -3.19 -20.87 -9.36
CA PHE A 2 -3.39 -22.35 -9.28
C PHE A 2 -4.21 -22.99 -10.42
N HIS A 3 -4.47 -22.27 -11.53
CA HIS A 3 -5.39 -22.72 -12.58
C HIS A 3 -5.06 -24.09 -13.20
N ASN A 4 -3.77 -24.43 -13.31
CA ASN A 4 -3.29 -25.67 -13.94
C ASN A 4 -3.03 -26.81 -12.94
N GLU A 5 -3.44 -26.66 -11.68
CA GLU A 5 -3.23 -27.68 -10.64
C GLU A 5 -4.51 -28.48 -10.41
N SER A 6 -4.37 -29.79 -10.29
CA SER A 6 -5.50 -30.72 -10.06
C SER A 6 -6.28 -30.43 -8.78
N ASP A 7 -5.65 -29.82 -7.77
CA ASP A 7 -6.27 -29.39 -6.51
C ASP A 7 -6.30 -27.87 -6.34
N GLY A 8 -6.18 -27.13 -7.45
CA GLY A 8 -5.99 -25.68 -7.45
C GLY A 8 -7.15 -24.89 -6.84
N GLU A 9 -8.39 -25.35 -7.04
CA GLU A 9 -9.58 -24.71 -6.45
C GLU A 9 -9.58 -24.81 -4.92
N ARG A 10 -9.27 -25.99 -4.38
CA ARG A 10 -9.13 -26.21 -2.94
C ARG A 10 -8.03 -25.34 -2.35
N LYS A 11 -6.83 -25.34 -2.97
CA LYS A 11 -5.70 -24.50 -2.53
C LYS A 11 -6.06 -23.01 -2.51
N ALA A 12 -6.67 -22.52 -3.59
CA ALA A 12 -7.10 -21.14 -3.69
C ALA A 12 -8.10 -20.77 -2.58
N LYS A 13 -9.07 -21.66 -2.31
CA LYS A 13 -10.06 -21.47 -1.24
C LYS A 13 -9.41 -21.42 0.14
N ASP A 14 -8.58 -22.40 0.48
CA ASP A 14 -7.92 -22.50 1.79
C ASP A 14 -7.03 -21.26 2.06
N ILE A 15 -6.30 -20.81 1.04
CA ILE A 15 -5.45 -19.61 1.13
C ILE A 15 -6.31 -18.35 1.28
N ALA A 16 -7.39 -18.21 0.51
CA ALA A 16 -8.28 -17.06 0.59
C ALA A 16 -8.97 -16.97 1.97
N GLU A 17 -9.42 -18.11 2.51
CA GLU A 17 -10.00 -18.19 3.86
C GLU A 17 -8.98 -17.79 4.93
N TRP A 18 -7.72 -18.19 4.78
CA TRP A 18 -6.66 -17.79 5.68
C TRP A 18 -6.36 -16.28 5.59
N LEU A 19 -6.17 -15.72 4.40
CA LEU A 19 -5.91 -14.30 4.18
C LEU A 19 -7.05 -13.41 4.71
N GLY A 20 -8.30 -13.85 4.53
CA GLY A 20 -9.50 -13.18 5.03
C GLY A 20 -9.75 -13.37 6.53
N ASN A 21 -8.94 -14.17 7.22
CA ASN A 21 -9.18 -14.49 8.62
C ASN A 21 -8.81 -13.32 9.54
N ALA A 22 -9.83 -12.52 9.85
CA ALA A 22 -9.72 -11.39 10.77
C ALA A 22 -9.37 -11.78 12.22
N LYS A 23 -9.27 -13.06 12.61
CA LYS A 23 -8.71 -13.47 13.91
C LYS A 23 -7.19 -13.64 13.85
N VAL A 24 -6.66 -14.00 12.68
CA VAL A 24 -5.23 -14.24 12.45
C VAL A 24 -4.51 -12.93 12.14
N HIS A 25 -5.08 -12.10 11.27
CA HIS A 25 -4.44 -10.88 10.75
C HIS A 25 -4.88 -9.59 11.47
N LYS A 26 -5.26 -9.67 12.76
CA LYS A 26 -5.72 -8.50 13.52
C LYS A 26 -4.63 -7.44 13.66
N MET A 27 -5.06 -6.20 13.42
CA MET A 27 -4.39 -4.92 13.69
C MET A 27 -3.20 -4.64 12.76
N HIS A 28 -3.04 -3.37 12.39
CA HIS A 28 -2.02 -2.80 11.51
C HIS A 28 -0.55 -3.15 11.86
N GLY A 29 -0.29 -3.93 12.91
CA GLY A 29 1.03 -4.32 13.38
C GLY A 29 1.42 -5.78 13.12
N ARG A 30 0.64 -6.57 12.36
CA ARG A 30 0.96 -7.98 12.06
C ARG A 30 1.00 -8.25 10.55
N PRO A 31 2.06 -7.77 9.86
CA PRO A 31 2.25 -8.08 8.45
C PRO A 31 2.46 -9.59 8.25
N ILE A 32 2.04 -10.08 7.08
CA ILE A 32 2.27 -11.45 6.66
C ILE A 32 3.72 -11.55 6.17
N GLY A 33 4.55 -12.31 6.88
CA GLY A 33 5.93 -12.58 6.45
C GLY A 33 5.97 -13.56 5.25
N ILE A 34 7.04 -13.49 4.45
CA ILE A 34 7.24 -14.36 3.28
C ILE A 34 7.21 -15.85 3.69
N ASP A 35 7.94 -16.23 4.74
CA ASP A 35 7.99 -17.64 5.18
C ASP A 35 6.61 -18.16 5.61
N GLN A 36 5.82 -17.29 6.25
CA GLN A 36 4.45 -17.60 6.62
C GLN A 36 3.57 -17.80 5.38
N ALA A 37 3.71 -16.92 4.37
CA ALA A 37 2.98 -17.03 3.12
C ALA A 37 3.33 -18.31 2.36
N ILE A 38 4.63 -18.65 2.27
CA ILE A 38 5.12 -19.89 1.65
C ILE A 38 4.56 -21.11 2.40
N THR A 39 4.62 -21.11 3.73
CA THR A 39 4.08 -22.20 4.57
C THR A 39 2.58 -22.40 4.35
N LYS A 40 1.85 -21.34 4.02
CA LYS A 40 0.42 -21.39 3.70
C LYS A 40 0.10 -21.81 2.27
N GLY A 41 1.12 -21.99 1.44
CA GLY A 41 0.98 -22.46 0.06
C GLY A 41 0.86 -21.35 -0.98
N LEU A 42 1.12 -20.09 -0.63
CA LEU A 42 1.24 -19.05 -1.65
C LEU A 42 2.47 -19.30 -2.53
N LYS A 43 2.30 -19.08 -3.84
CA LYS A 43 3.44 -18.99 -4.77
C LYS A 43 4.02 -17.59 -4.66
N ILE A 44 5.24 -17.50 -4.15
CA ILE A 44 5.94 -16.24 -3.92
C ILE A 44 7.13 -16.16 -4.87
N GLU A 45 7.19 -15.08 -5.64
CA GLU A 45 8.41 -14.63 -6.32
C GLU A 45 8.96 -13.47 -5.48
N LYS A 46 10.20 -13.60 -5.01
CA LYS A 46 10.81 -12.55 -4.19
C LYS A 46 11.26 -11.43 -5.12
N LEU A 47 10.95 -10.20 -4.75
CA LEU A 47 11.36 -9.03 -5.52
C LEU A 47 12.90 -8.96 -5.61
N GLU A 48 13.56 -9.38 -4.53
CA GLU A 48 15.00 -9.37 -4.34
C GLU A 48 15.76 -10.40 -5.21
N ASP A 49 15.04 -11.37 -5.80
CA ASP A 49 15.67 -12.34 -6.70
C ASP A 49 15.98 -11.73 -8.10
N ASN A 50 15.48 -10.52 -8.38
CA ASN A 50 15.75 -9.78 -9.62
C ASN A 50 16.13 -8.32 -9.30
N GLN A 51 17.43 -8.02 -9.39
CA GLN A 51 17.98 -6.70 -9.05
C GLN A 51 17.38 -5.57 -9.90
N ASP A 52 17.25 -5.73 -11.21
CA ASP A 52 16.74 -4.69 -12.11
C ASP A 52 15.28 -4.34 -11.76
N LEU A 53 14.47 -5.36 -11.49
CA LEU A 53 13.08 -5.18 -11.07
C LEU A 53 13.01 -4.48 -9.71
N GLN A 54 13.84 -4.91 -8.75
CA GLN A 54 13.90 -4.33 -7.42
C GLN A 54 14.27 -2.84 -7.47
N GLU A 55 15.29 -2.47 -8.25
CA GLU A 55 15.71 -1.08 -8.40
C GLU A 55 14.63 -0.21 -9.05
N ALA A 56 13.92 -0.74 -10.06
CA ALA A 56 12.82 -0.03 -10.69
C ALA A 56 11.67 0.24 -9.71
N VAL A 57 11.27 -0.77 -8.93
CA VAL A 57 10.21 -0.65 -7.92
C VAL A 57 10.61 0.32 -6.80
N LEU A 58 11.83 0.20 -6.27
CA LEU A 58 12.34 1.09 -5.23
C LEU A 58 12.44 2.54 -5.70
N SER A 59 12.83 2.76 -6.97
CA SER A 59 12.88 4.10 -7.55
C SER A 59 11.50 4.77 -7.54
N VAL A 60 10.45 4.06 -7.97
CA VAL A 60 9.06 4.57 -7.93
C VAL A 60 8.58 4.79 -6.50
N PHE A 61 8.90 3.85 -5.59
CA PHE A 61 8.55 3.98 -4.17
C PHE A 61 9.20 5.22 -3.54
N HIS A 62 10.51 5.42 -3.72
CA HIS A 62 11.20 6.59 -3.19
C HIS A 62 10.71 7.90 -3.78
N ALA A 63 10.48 7.97 -5.10
CA ALA A 63 9.87 9.14 -5.72
C ALA A 63 8.50 9.47 -5.12
N THR A 64 7.68 8.44 -4.85
CA THR A 64 6.37 8.58 -4.21
C THR A 64 6.49 9.12 -2.79
N ILE A 65 7.37 8.54 -1.98
CA ILE A 65 7.59 8.97 -0.59
C ILE A 65 8.13 10.41 -0.53
N VAL A 66 9.13 10.73 -1.37
CA VAL A 66 9.66 12.10 -1.46
C VAL A 66 8.55 13.08 -1.83
N THR A 67 7.69 12.75 -2.80
CA THR A 67 6.55 13.59 -3.19
C THR A 67 5.63 13.88 -2.00
N PHE A 68 5.28 12.87 -1.21
CA PHE A 68 4.46 13.06 0.00
C PHE A 68 5.18 13.83 1.11
N GLN A 69 6.51 13.77 1.18
CA GLN A 69 7.29 14.43 2.23
C GLN A 69 7.59 15.90 1.94
N VAL A 70 7.79 16.25 0.67
CA VAL A 70 8.27 17.59 0.27
C VAL A 70 7.20 18.46 -0.38
N THR A 71 5.99 17.94 -0.56
CA THR A 71 4.85 18.67 -1.14
C THR A 71 3.59 18.49 -0.30
N ASP A 72 2.58 19.32 -0.51
CA ASP A 72 1.26 19.21 0.15
C ASP A 72 0.36 18.12 -0.47
N CYS A 73 0.93 17.19 -1.24
CA CYS A 73 0.18 16.06 -1.81
C CYS A 73 -0.31 15.14 -0.68
N VAL A 74 -1.59 14.79 -0.68
CA VAL A 74 -2.21 13.87 0.30
C VAL A 74 -2.71 12.58 -0.34
N LYS A 75 -2.87 12.58 -1.66
CA LYS A 75 -3.30 11.43 -2.45
C LYS A 75 -2.78 11.56 -3.87
N MET A 76 -2.29 10.45 -4.40
CA MET A 76 -1.78 10.34 -5.76
C MET A 76 -2.35 9.09 -6.41
N VAL A 77 -2.76 9.18 -7.67
CA VAL A 77 -3.12 8.06 -8.53
C VAL A 77 -2.48 8.31 -9.89
N GLU A 78 -1.51 7.49 -10.28
CA GLU A 78 -0.73 7.66 -11.52
C GLU A 78 -0.56 6.31 -12.24
N ASN A 79 -0.32 6.33 -13.55
CA ASN A 79 0.01 5.15 -14.34
C ASN A 79 1.19 5.38 -15.30
N HIS A 80 1.67 4.29 -15.90
CA HIS A 80 2.81 4.27 -16.83
C HIS A 80 2.60 5.08 -18.13
N ASN A 81 1.39 5.55 -18.43
CA ASN A 81 1.10 6.38 -19.60
C ASN A 81 1.23 7.88 -19.30
N GLY A 82 1.83 8.26 -18.16
CA GLY A 82 2.00 9.65 -17.74
C GLY A 82 0.68 10.34 -17.35
N ARG A 83 -0.36 9.57 -17.02
CA ARG A 83 -1.64 10.11 -16.55
C ARG A 83 -1.70 9.99 -15.03
N GLY A 84 -1.87 11.12 -14.35
CA GLY A 84 -1.96 11.17 -12.90
C GLY A 84 -2.95 12.20 -12.36
N VAL A 85 -3.46 11.93 -11.16
CA VAL A 85 -4.25 12.86 -10.34
C VAL A 85 -3.58 12.97 -8.98
N TYR A 86 -3.31 14.21 -8.56
CA TYR A 86 -2.63 14.53 -7.31
C TYR A 86 -3.53 15.49 -6.52
N SER A 87 -3.96 15.10 -5.33
CA SER A 87 -4.81 15.92 -4.47
C SER A 87 -3.96 16.59 -3.40
N GLN A 88 -4.21 17.87 -3.19
CA GLN A 88 -3.56 18.69 -2.16
C GLN A 88 -4.63 19.27 -1.24
N ILE A 89 -4.31 19.45 0.04
CA ILE A 89 -5.19 20.11 1.01
C ILE A 89 -4.59 21.48 1.34
N GLN A 90 -5.29 22.55 0.98
CA GLN A 90 -4.94 23.89 1.44
C GLN A 90 -5.54 24.12 2.83
N ILE A 91 -4.68 24.22 3.84
CA ILE A 91 -5.10 24.59 5.19
C ILE A 91 -5.16 26.12 5.27
N GLN A 92 -6.36 26.68 5.28
CA GLN A 92 -6.57 28.11 5.48
C GLN A 92 -6.86 28.40 6.94
N ALA A 93 -5.99 29.18 7.59
CA ALA A 93 -6.26 29.66 8.95
C ALA A 93 -7.43 30.65 8.91
N VAL A 94 -8.48 30.38 9.68
CA VAL A 94 -9.57 31.34 9.88
C VAL A 94 -9.20 32.22 11.08
N PRO A 95 -9.03 33.55 10.91
CA PRO A 95 -8.75 34.43 12.04
C PRO A 95 -9.94 34.44 13.00
N ILE A 96 -9.66 34.26 14.29
CA ILE A 96 -10.67 34.34 15.34
C ILE A 96 -10.99 35.81 15.58
N PRO A 97 -12.27 36.25 15.50
CA PRO A 97 -12.64 37.62 15.82
C PRO A 97 -12.33 37.91 17.29
N VAL A 98 -11.39 38.81 17.56
CA VAL A 98 -11.19 39.37 18.90
C VAL A 98 -12.35 40.33 19.15
N ARG A 99 -13.22 40.00 20.11
CA ARG A 99 -14.26 40.92 20.60
C ARG A 99 -13.54 42.17 21.13
N GLY A 100 -13.73 43.30 20.46
CA GLY A 100 -13.14 44.57 20.86
C GLY A 100 -13.47 44.86 22.33
N ALA A 101 -12.45 45.24 23.10
CA ALA A 101 -12.65 45.79 24.44
C ALA A 101 -13.51 47.04 24.29
N SER A 102 -14.76 46.98 24.75
CA SER A 102 -15.60 48.15 24.95
C SER A 102 -14.94 49.00 26.04
N GLY A 103 -14.36 50.13 25.63
CA GLY A 103 -13.97 51.21 26.54
C GLY A 103 -15.16 51.99 27.08
#